data_AF-A0A6C0H3H2-F1
#
_entry.id   AF-A0A6C0H3H2-F1
#
_cell.length_a   1.000
_cell.length_b   1.000
_cell.length_c   1.000
_cell.angle_alpha   90.00
_cell.angle_beta   90.00
_cell.angle_gamma   90.00
#
_symmetry.space_group_name_H-M   'P 1'
#
loop_
_entity.id
_entity.type
_entity.pdbx_description
1 polymer ?
#
loop_
_entity_poly.entity_id
_entity_poly.type
_entity_poly.pdbx_seq_one_letter_code
_entity_poly.pdbx_strand_id
1 'polypeptide(L)'
;MSSFERKVLETGERNPKYVDLCDEDPPVAGQKFVCMSFVSPEKILKKREVYLFEQFMKQWEFSKSMERYFEFVHFISYKYNLNVSQLIDDFNEFVREETDKLKKSGIEDDFKNFIDKQEDKLNDQFGREHAFQTSVRGLKVRGSYSTQEEAELRCKKIREQDPNHDIFVAPVGVWVPWDPDAYKTGRVEHLEEELNALHKEKLKNEEMAKKEFEERVRETKKKAIMENIEKAKKSGNVLTQTMDEEGNLVGVQQTVNFEDREVSEVESTQLRNELLISRANANTESVENP
;
A
#
# COMPACT_ATOMS: atom_id res chain seq x y z
N MET A 1 21.20 4.43 -7.72
CA MET A 1 21.81 5.02 -6.51
C MET A 1 20.77 5.94 -5.87
N SER A 2 20.22 5.56 -4.72
CA SER A 2 19.32 6.44 -3.97
C SER A 2 20.18 7.42 -3.17
N SER A 3 20.51 8.57 -3.75
CA SER A 3 21.12 9.68 -3.01
C SER A 3 20.12 10.14 -1.94
N PHE A 4 20.44 9.93 -0.66
CA PHE A 4 19.64 10.43 0.46
C PHE A 4 19.67 11.96 0.46
N GLU A 5 18.57 12.59 0.06
CA GLU A 5 18.43 14.05 0.05
C GLU A 5 18.18 14.58 1.48
N ARG A 6 19.03 15.49 1.95
CA ARG A 6 18.95 16.06 3.30
C ARG A 6 17.92 17.20 3.37
N LYS A 7 17.25 17.34 4.53
CA LYS A 7 16.25 18.40 4.84
C LYS A 7 16.87 19.82 4.77
N VAL A 8 18.18 19.91 5.02
CA VAL A 8 18.96 21.15 4.96
C VAL A 8 20.09 20.94 3.96
N LEU A 9 20.29 21.92 3.06
CA LEU A 9 21.43 21.95 2.14
C LEU A 9 22.74 22.17 2.92
N GLU A 10 23.88 21.85 2.31
CA GLU A 10 25.19 22.09 2.93
C GLU A 10 25.46 23.58 3.23
N THR A 11 24.69 24.48 2.59
CA THR A 11 24.68 25.93 2.78
C THR A 11 23.83 26.41 3.96
N GLY A 12 23.09 25.52 4.64
CA GLY A 12 22.20 25.86 5.76
C GLY A 12 20.79 26.28 5.35
N GLU A 13 20.48 26.37 4.06
CA GLU A 13 19.15 26.68 3.54
C GLU A 13 18.24 25.44 3.44
N ARG A 14 16.91 25.64 3.56
CA ARG A 14 15.93 24.55 3.43
C ARG A 14 15.91 24.03 2.00
N ASN A 15 16.01 22.71 1.83
CA ASN A 15 16.00 22.10 0.50
C ASN A 15 14.60 22.21 -0.13
N PRO A 16 14.42 22.89 -1.28
CA PRO A 16 13.11 23.06 -1.93
C PRO A 16 12.51 21.75 -2.47
N LYS A 17 13.32 20.70 -2.64
CA LYS A 17 12.84 19.35 -3.01
C LYS A 17 12.36 18.54 -1.80
N TYR A 18 12.77 18.92 -0.59
CA TYR A 18 12.40 18.26 0.65
C TYR A 18 11.21 18.98 1.27
N VAL A 19 10.01 18.66 0.79
CA VAL A 19 8.75 19.18 1.34
C VAL A 19 8.23 18.18 2.37
N ASP A 20 8.36 18.53 3.64
CA ASP A 20 7.76 17.76 4.74
C ASP A 20 6.30 18.17 4.89
N LEU A 21 5.40 17.29 4.44
CA LEU A 21 3.96 17.52 4.55
C LEU A 21 3.42 17.27 5.96
N CYS A 22 4.23 16.68 6.84
CA CYS A 22 3.84 16.22 8.17
C CYS A 22 4.52 16.99 9.31
N ASP A 23 5.03 18.20 9.04
CA ASP A 23 5.61 19.05 10.08
C ASP A 23 4.59 19.34 11.20
N GLU A 24 5.02 19.22 12.46
CA GLU A 24 4.19 19.46 13.63
C GLU A 24 4.09 20.95 13.96
N ASP A 25 2.87 21.41 14.25
CA ASP A 25 2.65 22.81 14.65
C ASP A 25 3.10 23.06 16.09
N PRO A 26 3.52 24.31 16.42
CA PRO A 26 3.84 24.69 17.80
C PRO A 26 2.65 24.45 18.74
N PRO A 27 2.88 23.87 19.94
CA PRO A 27 1.79 23.56 20.86
C PRO A 27 1.15 24.83 21.39
N VAL A 28 -0.17 24.89 21.33
CA VAL A 28 -0.96 25.98 21.91
C VAL A 28 -1.20 25.71 23.39
N ALA A 29 -0.86 26.67 24.24
CA ALA A 29 -1.05 26.56 25.69
C ALA A 29 -2.55 26.29 26.02
N GLY A 30 -2.79 25.26 26.81
CA GLY A 30 -4.13 24.86 27.22
C GLY A 30 -4.89 23.96 26.22
N GLN A 31 -4.37 23.79 25.00
CA GLN A 31 -5.03 23.09 23.90
C GLN A 31 -4.09 22.04 23.29
N LYS A 32 -3.64 21.08 24.10
CA LYS A 32 -2.74 20.02 23.66
C LYS A 32 -3.48 18.85 23.02
N PHE A 33 -4.73 18.61 23.44
CA PHE A 33 -5.55 17.51 22.96
C PHE A 33 -6.89 18.04 22.46
N VAL A 34 -7.45 17.41 21.44
CA VAL A 34 -8.74 17.76 20.86
C VAL A 34 -9.62 16.52 20.76
N CYS A 35 -10.88 16.67 21.15
CA CYS A 35 -11.91 15.67 20.88
C CYS A 35 -12.55 15.99 19.54
N MET A 36 -12.58 15.02 18.63
CA MET A 36 -13.17 15.16 17.30
C MET A 36 -14.09 13.99 16.96
N SER A 37 -15.12 14.27 16.17
CA SER A 37 -15.98 13.24 15.57
C SER A 37 -15.85 13.32 14.07
N PHE A 38 -15.72 12.16 13.44
CA PHE A 38 -15.72 12.04 11.98
C PHE A 38 -17.06 11.48 11.50
N VAL A 39 -17.49 11.96 10.34
CA VAL A 39 -18.57 11.35 9.56
C VAL A 39 -17.97 10.95 8.23
N SER A 40 -17.86 9.64 8.00
CA SER A 40 -17.37 9.07 6.74
C SER A 40 -18.51 8.40 6.00
N PRO A 41 -19.01 9.01 4.91
CA PRO A 41 -20.07 8.40 4.10
C PRO A 41 -19.61 7.10 3.42
N GLU A 42 -18.30 6.87 3.28
CA GLU A 42 -17.72 5.73 2.55
C GLU A 42 -18.03 4.36 3.17
N LYS A 43 -18.38 4.32 4.46
CA LYS A 43 -18.79 3.09 5.14
C LYS A 43 -20.25 2.71 4.84
N ILE A 44 -21.05 3.67 4.38
CA ILE A 44 -22.53 3.55 4.29
C ILE A 44 -23.00 3.68 2.84
N LEU A 45 -22.38 4.58 2.08
CA LEU A 45 -22.70 4.91 0.71
C LEU A 45 -21.55 4.49 -0.21
N LYS A 46 -21.91 4.03 -1.41
CA LYS A 46 -20.94 3.83 -2.49
C LYS A 46 -20.21 5.16 -2.73
N LYS A 47 -18.88 5.11 -2.81
CA LYS A 47 -18.06 6.31 -3.06
C LYS A 47 -18.62 7.04 -4.27
N ARG A 48 -18.95 8.32 -4.10
CA ARG A 48 -19.49 9.19 -5.16
C ARG A 48 -18.67 9.08 -6.45
N GLU A 49 -17.35 9.03 -6.31
CA GLU A 49 -16.42 8.84 -7.44
C GLU A 49 -16.66 7.55 -8.23
N VAL A 50 -16.92 6.43 -7.54
CA VAL A 50 -17.22 5.14 -8.18
C VAL A 50 -18.59 5.19 -8.86
N TYR A 51 -19.58 5.83 -8.24
CA TYR A 51 -20.89 6.05 -8.86
C TYR A 51 -20.79 6.89 -10.14
N LEU A 52 -20.09 8.03 -10.06
CA LEU A 52 -19.87 8.93 -11.20
C LEU A 52 -19.12 8.21 -12.32
N PHE A 53 -18.12 7.40 -11.98
CA PHE A 53 -17.39 6.58 -12.94
C PHE A 53 -18.27 5.49 -13.59
N GLU A 54 -19.16 4.84 -12.84
CA GLU A 54 -20.11 3.89 -13.41
C GLU A 54 -21.12 4.54 -14.36
N GLN A 55 -21.61 5.74 -14.03
CA GLN A 55 -22.49 6.49 -14.91
C GLN A 55 -21.75 6.97 -16.16
N PHE A 56 -20.49 7.37 -16.02
CA PHE A 56 -19.61 7.61 -17.16
C PHE A 56 -19.47 6.37 -18.03
N MET A 57 -19.16 5.19 -17.46
CA MET A 57 -19.04 3.94 -18.24
C MET A 57 -20.34 3.57 -18.98
N LYS A 58 -21.51 3.79 -18.37
CA LYS A 58 -22.81 3.56 -19.03
C LYS A 58 -23.04 4.50 -20.20
N GLN A 59 -22.64 5.77 -20.08
CA GLN A 59 -22.71 6.74 -21.17
C GLN A 59 -21.64 6.47 -22.24
N TRP A 60 -20.47 6.01 -21.81
CA TRP A 60 -19.29 5.69 -22.61
C TRP A 60 -19.40 4.30 -23.26
N GLU A 61 -20.58 3.66 -23.26
CA GLU A 61 -20.86 2.38 -23.93
C GLU A 61 -20.64 2.50 -25.46
N PHE A 62 -19.39 2.44 -25.86
CA PHE A 62 -18.94 2.33 -27.24
C PHE A 62 -19.57 1.11 -27.92
N SER A 63 -19.81 0.01 -27.19
CA SER A 63 -20.35 -1.24 -27.75
C SER A 63 -21.75 -1.10 -28.35
N LYS A 64 -22.68 -0.37 -27.71
CA LYS A 64 -24.02 -0.10 -28.29
C LYS A 64 -23.94 0.86 -29.48
N SER A 65 -23.02 1.82 -29.45
CA SER A 65 -22.79 2.69 -30.61
C SER A 65 -22.27 1.88 -31.80
N MET A 66 -21.41 0.91 -31.54
CA MET A 66 -20.80 0.05 -32.55
C MET A 66 -21.82 -0.86 -33.24
N GLU A 67 -22.76 -1.43 -32.48
CA GLU A 67 -23.91 -2.17 -33.03
C GLU A 67 -24.77 -1.31 -33.96
N ARG A 68 -25.07 -0.06 -33.56
CA ARG A 68 -25.82 0.88 -34.42
C ARG A 68 -25.05 1.29 -35.67
N TYR A 69 -23.72 1.41 -35.58
CA TYR A 69 -22.89 1.67 -36.76
C TYR A 69 -22.86 0.46 -37.69
N PHE A 70 -22.83 -0.78 -37.17
CA PHE A 70 -22.98 -1.98 -38.00
C PHE A 70 -24.33 -2.01 -38.74
N GLU A 71 -25.43 -1.71 -38.05
CA GLU A 71 -26.75 -1.61 -38.68
C GLU A 71 -26.78 -0.51 -39.76
N PHE A 72 -26.12 0.62 -39.53
CA PHE A 72 -26.01 1.69 -40.52
C PHE A 72 -25.16 1.30 -41.73
N VAL A 73 -24.06 0.57 -41.54
CA VAL A 73 -23.22 0.03 -42.62
C VAL A 73 -24.03 -0.97 -43.46
N HIS A 74 -24.81 -1.85 -42.81
CA HIS A 74 -25.75 -2.74 -43.50
C HIS A 74 -26.77 -1.96 -44.34
N PHE A 75 -27.34 -0.87 -43.79
CA PHE A 75 -28.29 -0.02 -44.50
C PHE A 75 -27.67 0.66 -45.73
N ILE A 76 -26.46 1.23 -45.61
CA ILE A 76 -25.74 1.84 -46.75
C ILE A 76 -25.43 0.78 -47.80
N SER A 77 -24.96 -0.38 -47.37
CA SER A 77 -24.63 -1.47 -48.27
C SER A 77 -25.83 -1.94 -49.07
N TYR A 78 -27.01 -1.99 -48.44
CA TYR A 78 -28.27 -2.28 -49.11
C TYR A 78 -28.71 -1.17 -50.06
N LYS A 79 -28.67 0.10 -49.63
CA LYS A 79 -29.13 1.26 -50.41
C LYS A 79 -28.30 1.50 -51.66
N TYR A 80 -26.99 1.28 -51.60
CA TYR A 80 -26.06 1.52 -52.70
C TYR A 80 -25.54 0.23 -53.36
N ASN A 81 -26.10 -0.92 -52.98
CA ASN A 81 -25.77 -2.24 -53.52
C ASN A 81 -24.26 -2.56 -53.45
N LEU A 82 -23.62 -2.16 -52.34
CA LEU A 82 -22.21 -2.39 -52.06
C LEU A 82 -22.02 -3.76 -51.41
N ASN A 83 -20.77 -4.25 -51.43
CA ASN A 83 -20.43 -5.50 -50.77
C ASN A 83 -20.35 -5.31 -49.25
N VAL A 84 -21.32 -5.90 -48.54
CA VAL A 84 -21.46 -5.81 -47.08
C VAL A 84 -20.21 -6.32 -46.36
N SER A 85 -19.59 -7.39 -46.84
CA SER A 85 -18.42 -8.00 -46.19
C SER A 85 -17.23 -7.05 -46.20
N GLN A 86 -16.95 -6.44 -47.35
CA GLN A 86 -15.82 -5.52 -47.49
C GLN A 86 -16.02 -4.25 -46.65
N LEU A 87 -17.23 -3.71 -46.63
CA LEU A 87 -17.57 -2.55 -45.79
C LEU A 87 -17.44 -2.83 -44.29
N ILE A 88 -17.77 -4.05 -43.85
CA ILE A 88 -17.59 -4.48 -42.46
C ILE A 88 -16.10 -4.64 -42.13
N ASP A 89 -15.32 -5.20 -43.05
CA ASP A 89 -13.88 -5.35 -42.87
C ASP A 89 -13.17 -3.98 -42.81
N ASP A 90 -13.52 -3.06 -43.71
CA ASP A 90 -13.02 -1.68 -43.73
C ASP A 90 -13.43 -0.92 -42.46
N PHE A 91 -14.66 -1.12 -41.96
CA PHE A 91 -15.12 -0.53 -40.72
C PHE A 91 -14.35 -1.08 -39.50
N ASN A 92 -14.07 -2.38 -39.47
CA ASN A 92 -13.27 -2.99 -38.42
C ASN A 92 -11.81 -2.50 -38.44
N GLU A 93 -11.23 -2.28 -39.62
CA GLU A 93 -9.90 -1.70 -39.78
C GLU A 93 -9.87 -0.24 -39.31
N PHE A 94 -10.84 0.57 -39.75
CA PHE A 94 -11.02 1.95 -39.28
C PHE A 94 -11.14 2.03 -37.75
N VAL A 95 -11.94 1.14 -37.14
CA VAL A 95 -12.08 1.11 -35.68
C VAL A 95 -10.76 0.76 -35.01
N ARG A 96 -9.94 -0.14 -35.55
CA ARG A 96 -8.62 -0.46 -34.97
C ARG A 96 -7.67 0.73 -35.02
N GLU A 97 -7.60 1.44 -36.14
CA GLU A 97 -6.74 2.62 -36.28
C GLU A 97 -7.21 3.79 -35.39
N GLU A 98 -8.51 4.05 -35.36
CA GLU A 98 -9.08 5.09 -34.52
C GLU A 98 -9.03 4.71 -33.04
N THR A 99 -9.11 3.42 -32.68
CA THR A 99 -8.95 2.97 -31.27
C THR A 99 -7.59 3.40 -30.71
N ASP A 100 -6.52 3.33 -31.50
CA ASP A 100 -5.18 3.75 -31.05
C ASP A 100 -5.02 5.28 -30.99
N LYS A 101 -5.82 6.04 -31.77
CA LYS A 101 -5.94 7.50 -31.60
C LYS A 101 -6.83 7.86 -30.41
N LEU A 102 -7.89 7.09 -30.16
CA LEU A 102 -8.83 7.28 -29.06
C LEU A 102 -8.18 6.97 -27.71
N LYS A 103 -7.25 6.01 -27.66
CA LYS A 103 -6.38 5.80 -26.49
C LYS A 103 -5.44 6.99 -26.23
N LYS A 104 -5.14 7.80 -27.25
CA LYS A 104 -4.31 9.01 -27.13
C LYS A 104 -5.12 10.26 -26.79
N SER A 105 -6.39 10.35 -27.21
CA SER A 105 -7.33 11.33 -26.65
C SER A 105 -7.69 10.89 -25.23
N GLY A 106 -7.30 11.66 -24.22
CA GLY A 106 -7.40 11.22 -22.84
C GLY A 106 -8.84 10.93 -22.44
N ILE A 107 -9.12 9.68 -22.06
CA ILE A 107 -10.34 9.29 -21.33
C ILE A 107 -10.54 10.21 -20.11
N GLU A 108 -9.45 10.74 -19.57
CA GLU A 108 -9.45 11.75 -18.51
C GLU A 108 -10.11 13.08 -18.92
N ASP A 109 -9.84 13.58 -20.13
CA ASP A 109 -10.47 14.80 -20.65
C ASP A 109 -11.96 14.58 -20.93
N ASP A 110 -12.31 13.41 -21.47
CA ASP A 110 -13.71 13.02 -21.71
C ASP A 110 -14.49 12.86 -20.40
N PHE A 111 -13.87 12.24 -19.39
CA PHE A 111 -14.44 12.11 -18.05
C PHE A 111 -14.63 13.49 -17.41
N LYS A 112 -13.63 14.37 -17.49
CA LYS A 112 -13.72 15.73 -16.95
C LYS A 112 -14.85 16.53 -17.61
N ASN A 113 -14.93 16.51 -18.95
CA ASN A 113 -16.00 17.14 -19.70
C ASN A 113 -17.39 16.57 -19.38
N PHE A 114 -17.47 15.26 -19.10
CA PHE A 114 -18.70 14.59 -18.69
C PHE A 114 -19.15 15.05 -17.29
N ILE A 115 -18.23 15.09 -16.33
CA ILE A 115 -18.49 15.63 -14.99
C ILE A 115 -18.94 17.09 -15.10
N ASP A 116 -18.19 17.95 -15.78
CA ASP A 116 -18.52 19.38 -15.90
C ASP A 116 -19.91 19.63 -16.50
N LYS A 117 -20.40 18.75 -17.39
CA LYS A 117 -21.73 18.89 -18.03
C LYS A 117 -22.87 18.22 -17.28
N GLN A 118 -22.60 17.17 -16.52
CA GLN A 118 -23.63 16.33 -15.90
C GLN A 118 -23.61 16.34 -14.37
N GLU A 119 -22.68 17.06 -13.73
CA GLU A 119 -22.50 17.08 -12.28
C GLU A 119 -23.81 17.35 -11.51
N ASP A 120 -24.55 18.40 -11.87
CA ASP A 120 -25.81 18.75 -11.18
C ASP A 120 -26.86 17.64 -11.29
N LYS A 121 -27.02 17.07 -12.48
CA LYS A 121 -27.98 15.99 -12.73
C LYS A 121 -27.61 14.71 -11.99
N LEU A 122 -26.31 14.38 -11.98
CA LEU A 122 -25.79 13.20 -11.30
C LEU A 122 -25.87 13.35 -9.78
N ASN A 123 -25.60 14.54 -9.24
CA ASN A 123 -25.76 14.84 -7.82
C ASN A 123 -27.22 14.73 -7.38
N ASP A 124 -28.16 15.23 -8.18
CA ASP A 124 -29.59 15.11 -7.91
C ASP A 124 -30.08 13.66 -7.96
N GLN A 125 -29.61 12.87 -8.94
CA GLN A 125 -29.92 11.45 -9.06
C GLN A 125 -29.34 10.66 -7.88
N PHE A 126 -28.07 10.91 -7.55
CA PHE A 126 -27.41 10.29 -6.41
C PHE A 126 -28.13 10.63 -5.09
N GLY A 127 -28.54 11.89 -4.92
CA GLY A 127 -29.34 12.33 -3.78
C GLY A 127 -30.67 11.58 -3.66
N ARG A 128 -31.40 11.40 -4.77
CA ARG A 128 -32.67 10.65 -4.77
C ARG A 128 -32.48 9.16 -4.49
N GLU A 129 -31.49 8.54 -5.12
CA GLU A 129 -31.21 7.10 -4.97
C GLU A 129 -30.74 6.75 -3.55
N HIS A 130 -30.05 7.69 -2.89
CA HIS A 130 -29.53 7.52 -1.53
C HIS A 130 -30.33 8.29 -0.47
N ALA A 131 -31.58 8.65 -0.76
CA ALA A 131 -32.50 9.32 0.18
C ALA A 131 -31.91 10.56 0.88
N PHE A 132 -31.08 11.32 0.16
CA PHE A 132 -30.37 12.51 0.64
C PHE A 132 -29.53 12.28 1.90
N GLN A 133 -29.04 11.05 2.11
CA GLN A 133 -28.07 10.79 3.16
C GLN A 133 -26.79 11.60 2.93
N THR A 134 -26.15 12.03 4.01
CA THR A 134 -24.91 12.81 3.97
C THR A 134 -23.86 12.07 3.15
N SER A 135 -23.51 12.63 2.00
CA SER A 135 -22.54 12.11 1.03
C SER A 135 -21.16 12.75 1.16
N VAL A 136 -21.00 13.66 2.13
CA VAL A 136 -19.80 14.47 2.35
C VAL A 136 -19.11 14.02 3.63
N ARG A 137 -17.78 13.97 3.58
CA ARG A 137 -16.92 13.76 4.74
C ARG A 137 -17.07 14.94 5.72
N GLY A 138 -17.45 14.65 6.96
CA GLY A 138 -17.65 15.65 8.00
C GLY A 138 -16.62 15.54 9.13
N LEU A 139 -16.10 16.67 9.59
CA LEU A 139 -15.27 16.78 10.78
C LEU A 139 -15.97 17.72 11.77
N LYS A 140 -16.16 17.27 13.01
CA LYS A 140 -16.70 18.09 14.10
C LYS A 140 -15.73 18.13 15.26
N VAL A 141 -15.24 19.33 15.57
CA VAL A 141 -14.43 19.59 16.77
C VAL A 141 -15.38 19.72 17.98
N ARG A 142 -15.17 18.88 18.99
CA ARG A 142 -16.02 18.78 20.20
C ARG A 142 -15.40 19.48 21.43
N GLY A 143 -14.17 19.99 21.30
CA GLY A 143 -13.47 20.75 22.34
C GLY A 143 -11.98 20.44 22.36
N SER A 144 -11.19 21.36 22.91
CA SER A 144 -9.74 21.20 23.14
C SER A 144 -9.42 21.28 24.63
N TYR A 145 -8.42 20.51 25.07
CA TYR A 145 -8.07 20.27 26.47
C TYR A 145 -6.55 20.27 26.67
N SER A 146 -6.15 20.49 27.92
CA SER A 146 -4.73 20.62 28.29
C SER A 146 -4.05 19.27 28.51
N THR A 147 -4.79 18.31 29.08
CA THR A 147 -4.28 16.97 29.40
C THR A 147 -5.08 15.88 28.70
N GLN A 148 -4.43 14.73 28.49
CA GLN A 148 -5.07 13.59 27.86
C GLN A 148 -6.21 13.03 28.74
N GLU A 149 -5.98 12.93 30.06
CA GLU A 149 -6.97 12.42 31.01
C GLU A 149 -8.26 13.26 31.03
N GLU A 150 -8.12 14.59 30.94
CA GLU A 150 -9.26 15.49 30.85
C GLU A 150 -10.03 15.30 29.53
N ALA A 151 -9.31 15.16 28.41
CA ALA A 151 -9.91 14.88 27.11
C ALA A 151 -10.66 13.54 27.09
N GLU A 152 -10.09 12.50 27.71
CA GLU A 152 -10.71 11.17 27.83
C GLU A 152 -11.98 11.21 28.69
N LEU A 153 -11.94 11.89 29.84
CA LEU A 153 -13.12 12.06 30.70
C LEU A 153 -14.24 12.83 29.98
N ARG A 154 -13.89 13.86 29.23
CA ARG A 154 -14.83 14.66 28.44
C ARG A 154 -15.38 13.88 27.25
N CYS A 155 -14.55 13.08 26.60
CA CYS A 155 -14.96 12.14 25.55
C CYS A 155 -16.04 11.19 26.07
N LYS A 156 -15.84 10.57 27.25
CA LYS A 156 -16.83 9.70 27.89
C LYS A 156 -18.18 10.41 28.10
N LYS A 157 -18.15 11.61 28.67
CA LYS A 157 -19.37 12.42 28.88
C LYS A 157 -20.09 12.80 27.58
N ILE A 158 -19.35 13.14 26.53
CA ILE A 158 -19.96 13.52 25.24
C ILE A 158 -20.55 12.29 24.55
N ARG A 159 -19.93 11.12 24.72
CA ARG A 159 -20.42 9.85 24.18
C ARG A 159 -21.72 9.38 24.85
N GLU A 160 -21.92 9.70 26.13
CA GLU A 160 -23.21 9.50 26.81
C GLU A 160 -24.32 10.38 26.22
N GLN A 161 -23.99 11.59 25.76
CA GLN A 161 -24.96 12.52 25.16
C GLN A 161 -25.24 12.22 23.68
N ASP A 162 -24.26 11.71 22.95
CA ASP A 162 -24.32 11.42 21.51
C ASP A 162 -23.76 10.02 21.24
N PRO A 163 -24.60 8.97 21.37
CA PRO A 163 -24.16 7.58 21.20
C PRO A 163 -23.94 7.19 19.73
N ASN A 164 -24.35 8.04 18.79
CA ASN A 164 -24.34 7.71 17.36
C ASN A 164 -23.00 7.99 16.68
N HIS A 165 -22.11 8.76 17.33
CA HIS A 165 -20.84 9.17 16.74
C HIS A 165 -19.67 8.67 17.56
N ASP A 166 -18.69 8.09 16.87
CA ASP A 166 -17.40 7.80 17.47
C ASP A 166 -16.66 9.12 17.76
N ILE A 167 -16.06 9.21 18.95
CA ILE A 167 -15.30 10.37 19.40
C ILE A 167 -13.86 9.95 19.59
N PHE A 168 -12.97 10.66 18.91
CA PHE A 168 -11.54 10.43 18.92
C PHE A 168 -10.84 11.53 19.70
N VAL A 169 -9.81 11.16 20.46
CA VAL A 169 -8.90 12.10 21.12
C VAL A 169 -7.61 12.12 20.32
N ALA A 170 -7.19 13.30 19.87
CA ALA A 170 -5.93 13.46 19.15
C ALA A 170 -5.10 14.62 19.71
N PRO A 171 -3.77 14.56 19.61
CA PRO A 171 -2.90 15.70 19.90
C PRO A 171 -3.12 16.81 18.86
N VAL A 172 -3.09 18.06 19.32
CA VAL A 172 -3.17 19.25 18.46
C VAL A 172 -1.81 19.51 17.82
N GLY A 173 -1.81 19.77 16.50
CA GLY A 173 -0.60 20.06 15.74
C GLY A 173 0.06 18.84 15.10
N VAL A 174 -0.58 17.67 15.15
CA VAL A 174 -0.10 16.43 14.50
C VAL A 174 -1.12 15.98 13.46
N TRP A 175 -0.62 15.47 12.32
CA TRP A 175 -1.47 14.88 11.30
C TRP A 175 -2.08 13.57 11.77
N VAL A 176 -3.41 13.47 11.71
CA VAL A 176 -4.16 12.28 12.10
C VAL A 176 -4.83 11.69 10.85
N PRO A 177 -4.79 10.36 10.66
CA PRO A 177 -5.54 9.71 9.59
C PRO A 177 -7.03 10.04 9.65
N TRP A 178 -7.65 10.23 8.49
CA TRP A 178 -9.10 10.43 8.40
C TRP A 178 -9.85 9.16 8.80
N ASP A 179 -10.78 9.26 9.74
CA ASP A 179 -11.61 8.14 10.23
C ASP A 179 -10.78 6.88 10.57
N PRO A 180 -9.91 6.99 11.58
CA PRO A 180 -8.99 5.91 11.92
C PRO A 180 -9.76 4.66 12.38
N ASP A 181 -9.33 3.51 11.88
CA ASP A 181 -9.87 2.22 12.32
C ASP A 181 -9.44 1.94 13.77
N ALA A 182 -10.42 1.74 14.65
CA ALA A 182 -10.23 1.48 16.07
C ALA A 182 -9.17 0.39 16.32
N TYR A 183 -9.17 -0.67 15.52
CA TYR A 183 -8.23 -1.79 15.67
C TYR A 183 -6.78 -1.42 15.33
N LYS A 184 -6.56 -0.40 14.49
CA LYS A 184 -5.21 0.04 14.07
C LYS A 184 -4.66 1.17 14.94
N THR A 185 -5.53 1.97 15.56
CA THR A 185 -5.14 3.07 16.46
C THR A 185 -4.76 2.65 17.88
N GLY A 186 -4.70 1.35 18.16
CA GLY A 186 -4.20 0.84 19.44
C GLY A 186 -5.23 0.93 20.56
N ARG A 187 -5.20 2.01 21.35
CA ARG A 187 -6.02 2.09 22.58
C ARG A 187 -7.47 2.45 22.25
N VAL A 188 -8.34 1.45 22.26
CA VAL A 188 -9.79 1.59 22.11
C VAL A 188 -10.46 1.39 23.47
N GLU A 189 -11.26 2.36 23.90
CA GLU A 189 -12.16 2.20 25.04
C GLU A 189 -13.59 2.14 24.52
N HIS A 190 -14.27 1.03 24.81
CA HIS A 190 -15.69 0.81 24.54
C HIS A 190 -16.55 1.38 25.68
N LEU A 191 -17.84 1.61 25.39
CA LEU A 191 -18.80 2.12 26.37
C LEU A 191 -19.09 1.09 27.47
N GLU A 192 -19.12 -0.19 27.09
CA GLU A 192 -19.37 -1.30 28.00
C GLU A 192 -18.08 -1.73 28.72
N GLU A 193 -18.10 -1.67 30.05
CA GLU A 193 -16.98 -2.07 30.89
C GLU A 193 -16.64 -3.56 30.72
N GLU A 194 -17.66 -4.41 30.52
CA GLU A 194 -17.49 -5.84 30.24
C GLU A 194 -16.77 -6.08 28.91
N LEU A 195 -17.10 -5.32 27.86
CA LEU A 195 -16.44 -5.41 26.56
C LEU A 195 -14.97 -4.95 26.64
N ASN A 196 -14.68 -3.93 27.45
CA ASN A 196 -13.31 -3.48 27.72
C ASN A 196 -12.49 -4.54 28.46
N ALA A 197 -13.09 -5.20 29.46
CA ALA A 197 -12.46 -6.30 30.16
C ALA A 197 -12.15 -7.46 29.21
N LEU A 198 -13.12 -7.84 28.37
CA LEU A 198 -12.98 -8.90 27.38
C LEU A 198 -11.90 -8.58 26.34
N HIS A 199 -11.84 -7.35 25.81
CA HIS A 199 -10.78 -6.93 24.89
C HIS A 199 -9.40 -6.97 25.53
N LYS A 200 -9.29 -6.54 26.79
CA LYS A 200 -8.02 -6.59 27.56
C LYS A 200 -7.59 -8.04 27.81
N GLU A 201 -8.52 -8.93 28.12
CA GLU A 201 -8.25 -10.36 28.27
C GLU A 201 -7.84 -11.01 26.95
N LYS A 202 -8.51 -10.67 25.83
CA LYS A 202 -8.13 -11.14 24.51
C LYS A 202 -6.69 -10.75 24.14
N LEU A 203 -6.33 -9.48 24.33
CA LEU A 203 -4.96 -9.00 24.07
C LEU A 203 -3.93 -9.71 24.95
N LYS A 204 -4.23 -9.93 26.24
CA LYS A 204 -3.37 -10.70 27.14
C LYS A 204 -3.22 -12.16 26.68
N ASN A 205 -4.30 -12.78 26.22
CA ASN A 205 -4.28 -14.14 25.72
C ASN A 205 -3.48 -14.25 24.42
N GLU A 206 -3.62 -13.30 23.50
CA GLU A 206 -2.82 -13.23 22.27
C GLU A 206 -1.33 -13.03 22.57
N GLU A 207 -1.00 -12.16 23.52
CA GLU A 207 0.39 -11.94 23.95
C GLU A 207 0.97 -13.19 24.63
N MET A 208 0.20 -13.86 25.49
CA MET A 208 0.59 -15.11 26.14
C MET A 208 0.79 -16.22 25.12
N ALA A 209 -0.14 -16.39 24.17
CA ALA A 209 -0.03 -17.38 23.10
C ALA A 209 1.19 -17.14 22.22
N LYS A 210 1.53 -15.87 21.94
CA LYS A 210 2.74 -15.51 21.20
C LYS A 210 4.01 -15.86 21.98
N LYS A 211 4.07 -15.56 23.29
CA LYS A 211 5.20 -15.93 24.17
C LYS A 211 5.37 -17.45 24.23
N GLU A 212 4.29 -18.20 24.43
CA GLU A 212 4.31 -19.66 24.45
C GLU A 212 4.71 -20.25 23.09
N PHE A 213 4.33 -19.63 21.98
CA PHE A 213 4.77 -20.03 20.64
C PHE A 213 6.27 -19.79 20.46
N GLU A 214 6.77 -18.61 20.83
CA GLU A 214 8.20 -18.28 20.76
C GLU A 214 9.04 -19.19 21.66
N GLU A 215 8.56 -19.49 22.87
CA GLU A 215 9.18 -20.45 23.79
C GLU A 215 9.20 -21.85 23.21
N ARG A 216 8.09 -22.35 22.65
CA ARG A 216 8.05 -23.65 21.97
C ARG A 216 9.01 -23.70 20.80
N VAL A 217 9.06 -22.67 19.95
CA VAL A 217 10.01 -22.61 18.83
C VAL A 217 11.45 -22.63 19.33
N ARG A 218 11.76 -21.88 20.41
CA ARG A 218 13.09 -21.87 21.03
C ARG A 218 13.45 -23.23 21.62
N GLU A 219 12.52 -23.90 22.28
CA GLU A 219 12.71 -25.25 22.84
C GLU A 219 12.91 -26.30 21.75
N THR A 220 12.11 -26.28 20.68
CA THR A 220 12.27 -27.19 19.54
C THR A 220 13.62 -26.97 18.86
N LYS A 221 14.05 -25.72 18.69
CA LYS A 221 15.41 -25.40 18.19
C LYS A 221 16.50 -25.97 19.11
N LYS A 222 16.40 -25.77 20.43
CA LYS A 222 17.35 -26.32 21.42
C LYS A 222 17.40 -27.86 21.38
N LYS A 223 16.25 -28.53 21.29
CA LYS A 223 16.15 -30.00 21.18
C LYS A 223 16.76 -30.51 19.87
N ALA A 224 16.45 -29.89 18.74
CA ALA A 224 17.02 -30.27 17.45
C ALA A 224 18.56 -30.15 17.44
N ILE A 225 19.11 -29.13 18.11
CA ILE A 225 20.57 -28.95 18.22
C ILE A 225 21.19 -29.98 19.16
N MET A 226 20.57 -30.27 20.31
CA MET A 226 21.03 -31.35 21.19
C MET A 226 21.02 -32.71 20.49
N GLU A 227 19.96 -33.04 19.76
CA GLU A 227 19.88 -34.27 18.97
C GLU A 227 20.95 -34.30 17.85
N ASN A 228 21.23 -33.17 17.20
CA ASN A 228 22.31 -33.06 16.22
C ASN A 228 23.69 -33.25 16.85
N ILE A 229 23.93 -32.69 18.04
CA ILE A 229 25.18 -32.89 18.80
C ILE A 229 25.34 -34.35 19.23
N GLU A 230 24.28 -35.01 19.69
CA GLU A 230 24.32 -36.42 20.05
C GLU A 230 24.55 -37.34 18.84
N LYS A 231 23.88 -37.07 17.72
CA LYS A 231 24.08 -37.79 16.46
C LYS A 231 25.50 -37.60 15.93
N ALA A 232 26.03 -36.38 15.98
CA ALA A 232 27.40 -36.07 15.57
C ALA A 232 28.45 -36.77 16.45
N LYS A 233 28.24 -36.84 17.77
CA LYS A 233 29.11 -37.60 18.69
C LYS A 233 29.07 -39.10 18.42
N LYS A 234 27.91 -39.66 18.07
CA LYS A 234 27.74 -41.09 17.74
C LYS A 234 28.29 -41.45 16.35
N SER A 235 28.25 -40.52 15.39
CA SER A 235 28.67 -40.78 14.00
C SER A 235 30.09 -40.32 13.66
N GLY A 236 30.80 -39.64 14.56
CA GLY A 236 32.16 -39.15 14.33
C GLY A 236 32.29 -38.13 13.20
N ASN A 237 31.22 -37.36 12.91
CA ASN A 237 31.21 -36.35 11.86
C ASN A 237 31.20 -34.93 12.44
N VAL A 238 31.85 -33.97 11.76
CA VAL A 238 32.10 -32.61 12.27
C VAL A 238 30.81 -31.78 12.29
N LEU A 239 30.49 -31.19 13.46
CA LEU A 239 29.34 -30.31 13.67
C LEU A 239 29.46 -29.03 12.83
N THR A 240 28.46 -28.73 12.01
CA THR A 240 28.46 -27.58 11.10
C THR A 240 27.73 -26.34 11.65
N GLN A 241 27.08 -26.40 12.82
CA GLN A 241 26.30 -25.28 13.40
C GLN A 241 26.34 -25.26 14.95
N THR A 242 26.58 -24.08 15.54
CA THR A 242 26.54 -23.79 17.01
C THR A 242 25.63 -22.59 17.30
N MET A 243 25.15 -22.45 18.54
CA MET A 243 24.21 -21.39 18.95
C MET A 243 24.95 -20.24 19.67
N ASP A 244 24.53 -18.99 19.45
CA ASP A 244 24.96 -17.81 20.23
C ASP A 244 24.10 -17.59 21.50
N GLU A 245 24.49 -16.64 22.36
CA GLU A 245 23.80 -16.35 23.64
C GLU A 245 22.35 -15.83 23.47
N GLU A 246 21.96 -15.42 22.26
CA GLU A 246 20.62 -14.91 21.94
C GLU A 246 19.71 -15.94 21.24
N GLY A 247 20.23 -17.14 20.96
CA GLY A 247 19.46 -18.25 20.43
C GLY A 247 19.37 -18.30 18.90
N ASN A 248 20.27 -17.62 18.19
CA ASN A 248 20.41 -17.70 16.75
C ASN A 248 21.41 -18.80 16.35
N LEU A 249 21.19 -19.39 15.18
CA LEU A 249 22.02 -20.46 14.62
C LEU A 249 23.19 -19.85 13.86
N VAL A 250 24.42 -20.06 14.33
CA VAL A 250 25.65 -19.65 13.64
C VAL A 250 26.34 -20.90 13.09
N GLY A 251 26.60 -20.92 11.78
CA GLY A 251 27.37 -22.01 11.16
C GLY A 251 28.80 -22.04 11.69
N VAL A 252 29.30 -23.20 12.12
CA VAL A 252 30.72 -23.40 12.40
C VAL A 252 31.43 -23.54 11.06
N GLN A 253 31.76 -22.41 10.44
CA GLN A 253 32.89 -22.34 9.53
C GLN A 253 33.95 -21.49 10.20
N GLN A 254 35.20 -21.99 10.17
CA GLN A 254 36.40 -21.23 10.51
C GLN A 254 36.24 -19.77 10.07
N THR A 255 36.50 -18.85 10.98
CA THR A 255 36.63 -17.40 10.74
C THR A 255 37.08 -17.09 9.30
N VAL A 256 36.12 -16.78 8.44
CA VAL A 256 36.33 -15.96 7.26
C VAL A 256 35.50 -14.71 7.48
N ASN A 257 36.20 -13.64 7.88
CA ASN A 257 35.67 -12.27 7.90
C ASN A 257 35.09 -11.97 6.53
N PHE A 258 33.77 -11.86 6.43
CA PHE A 258 33.08 -11.40 5.23
C PHE A 258 33.06 -9.86 5.11
N GLU A 259 33.57 -9.14 6.10
CA GLU A 259 33.64 -7.67 6.09
C GLU A 259 34.90 -7.12 5.38
N ASP A 260 35.93 -7.95 5.15
CA ASP A 260 37.16 -7.56 4.42
C ASP A 260 37.12 -7.86 2.91
N ARG A 261 35.94 -8.15 2.35
CA ARG A 261 35.80 -8.17 0.89
C ARG A 261 35.64 -6.74 0.40
N GLU A 262 36.77 -6.06 0.21
CA GLU A 262 36.83 -4.96 -0.76
C GLU A 262 36.16 -5.45 -2.04
N VAL A 263 35.15 -4.68 -2.46
CA VAL A 263 34.43 -4.88 -3.72
C VAL A 263 35.47 -4.76 -4.82
N SER A 264 35.97 -5.88 -5.31
CA SER A 264 36.96 -5.93 -6.37
C SER A 264 36.40 -5.19 -7.59
N GLU A 265 37.03 -4.06 -7.92
CA GLU A 265 36.70 -3.25 -9.10
C GLU A 265 36.75 -4.11 -10.37
N VAL A 266 35.86 -3.76 -11.30
CA VAL A 266 35.54 -4.48 -12.54
C VAL A 266 36.79 -4.78 -13.39
N GLU A 267 37.84 -3.97 -13.27
CA GLU A 267 39.11 -4.14 -13.98
C GLU A 267 39.91 -5.36 -13.50
N SER A 268 39.88 -5.67 -12.20
CA SER A 268 40.59 -6.83 -11.62
C SER A 268 39.97 -8.16 -12.05
N THR A 269 38.65 -8.17 -12.30
CA THR A 269 37.93 -9.34 -12.79
C THR A 269 38.18 -9.56 -14.28
N GLN A 270 38.33 -8.49 -15.06
CA GLN A 270 38.70 -8.56 -16.48
C GLN A 270 40.13 -9.09 -16.67
N LEU A 271 41.11 -8.59 -15.89
CA LEU A 271 42.50 -9.06 -15.99
C LEU A 271 42.65 -10.55 -15.63
N ARG A 272 41.88 -11.02 -14.65
CA ARG A 272 41.86 -12.43 -14.25
C ARG A 272 41.24 -13.32 -15.33
N ASN A 273 40.22 -12.84 -16.04
CA ASN A 273 39.60 -13.58 -17.14
C ASN A 273 40.53 -13.64 -18.37
N GLU A 274 41.25 -12.56 -18.71
CA GLU A 274 42.26 -12.58 -19.78
C GLU A 274 43.45 -13.52 -19.46
N LEU A 275 43.89 -13.56 -18.20
CA LEU A 275 44.95 -14.49 -17.76
C LEU A 275 44.51 -15.96 -17.79
N LEU A 276 43.22 -16.23 -17.59
CA LEU A 276 42.66 -17.58 -17.70
C LEU A 276 42.49 -18.01 -19.16
N ILE A 277 42.08 -17.10 -20.04
CA ILE A 277 41.95 -17.34 -21.48
C ILE A 277 43.33 -17.56 -22.12
N SER A 278 44.34 -16.77 -21.76
CA SER A 278 45.71 -16.96 -22.27
C SER A 278 46.34 -18.28 -21.80
N ARG A 279 46.09 -18.70 -20.55
CA ARG A 279 46.50 -20.04 -20.07
C ARG A 279 45.77 -21.18 -20.77
N ALA A 280 44.48 -21.02 -21.08
CA ALA A 280 43.72 -22.02 -21.81
C ALA A 280 44.25 -22.19 -23.24
N ASN A 281 44.54 -21.07 -23.92
CA ASN A 281 45.07 -21.07 -25.29
C ASN A 281 46.50 -21.64 -25.38
N ALA A 282 47.36 -21.35 -24.40
CA ALA A 282 48.72 -21.93 -24.34
C ALA A 282 48.71 -23.45 -24.12
N ASN A 283 47.71 -23.98 -23.43
CA ASN A 283 47.57 -25.43 -23.25
C ASN A 283 47.06 -26.12 -24.51
N THR A 284 46.24 -25.48 -25.35
CA THR A 284 45.79 -26.04 -26.63
C THR A 284 46.88 -26.10 -27.71
N GLU A 285 47.79 -25.11 -27.78
CA GLU A 285 48.91 -25.15 -28.74
C GLU A 285 49.95 -26.24 -28.41
N SER A 286 50.03 -26.67 -27.16
CA SER A 286 50.95 -27.75 -26.73
C SER A 286 50.47 -29.17 -27.08
N VAL A 287 49.23 -29.32 -27.57
CA VAL A 287 48.62 -30.62 -27.89
C VAL A 287 48.55 -30.88 -29.41
N GLU A 288 48.74 -29.86 -30.26
CA GLU A 288 48.61 -29.98 -31.72
C GLU A 288 49.91 -30.12 -32.53
N ASN A 289 51.10 -30.16 -31.89
CA ASN A 289 52.35 -30.45 -32.61
C ASN A 289 53.16 -31.57 -31.93
N PRO A 290 53.13 -32.82 -32.43
CA PRO A 290 54.20 -33.79 -32.22
C PRO A 290 55.45 -33.47 -33.04
#